data_AF-A0A497NKD1-F1
#
_entry.id   AF-A0A497NKD1-F1
#
_cell.length_a   1.000
_cell.length_b   1.000
_cell.length_c   1.000
_cell.angle_alpha   90.00
_cell.angle_beta   90.00
_cell.angle_gamma   90.00
#
_symmetry.space_group_name_H-M   'P 1'
#
loop_
_entity.id
_entity.type
_entity.pdbx_description
1 polymer ?
#
loop_
_entity_poly.entity_id
_entity_poly.type
_entity_poly.pdbx_seq_one_letter_code
_entity_poly.pdbx_strand_id
1 'polypeptide(L)'
;MIEWKYKRLTTMVIGQRLELIESKDIIDLVGKKMDYIHLMLSKTPYQIELQEIHDIHLYSASIENVLLKNYIKTCEVIKDNSPKNIRFLLSAILKKFEINNIKAIFRAKWAGISVNEAMKFITPFGNMDEQRCKSIFENSKSVIDVIEHLSDVEYGPVLKEALSNHKDAEVLQVIETFLNNYVYKKIYKAVGKLKGRDRKIAETVLGIEIDSKNIMIILRSIYLKIPKNQIKHYLLPTSQIFSEKELETA
;
A
#
# COMPACT_ATOMS: atom_id res chain seq x y z
N MET A 1 15.24 -26.72 16.42
CA MET A 1 15.83 -25.36 16.50
C MET A 1 14.99 -24.26 15.83
N ILE A 2 13.95 -24.57 15.03
CA ILE A 2 13.13 -23.57 14.30
C ILE A 2 12.05 -22.92 15.20
N GLU A 3 11.52 -23.64 16.20
CA GLU A 3 10.42 -23.14 17.06
C GLU A 3 10.77 -21.97 17.97
N TRP A 4 12.04 -21.85 18.40
CA TRP A 4 12.46 -20.79 19.32
C TRP A 4 12.62 -19.42 18.64
N LYS A 5 12.97 -19.41 17.34
CA LYS A 5 13.21 -18.18 16.57
C LYS A 5 11.99 -17.27 16.51
N TYR A 6 10.79 -17.87 16.51
CA TYR A 6 9.54 -17.14 16.36
C TYR A 6 8.64 -17.19 17.58
N LYS A 7 8.96 -17.93 18.64
CA LYS A 7 8.04 -18.16 19.78
C LYS A 7 7.33 -16.89 20.27
N ARG A 8 8.08 -15.83 20.61
CA ARG A 8 7.52 -14.55 21.05
C ARG A 8 6.72 -13.83 19.95
N LEU A 9 7.24 -13.82 18.72
CA LEU A 9 6.60 -13.20 17.58
C LEU A 9 5.27 -13.88 17.24
N THR A 10 5.25 -15.22 17.24
CA THR A 10 4.07 -16.05 17.00
C THR A 10 2.99 -15.79 18.05
N THR A 11 3.32 -15.76 19.34
CA THR A 11 2.35 -15.42 20.39
C THR A 11 1.73 -14.04 20.19
N MET A 12 2.55 -13.05 19.83
CA MET A 12 2.09 -11.69 19.59
C MET A 12 1.18 -11.60 18.35
N VAL A 13 1.57 -12.24 17.24
CA VAL A 13 0.74 -12.30 16.01
C VAL A 13 -0.56 -13.05 16.26
N ILE A 14 -0.55 -14.12 17.06
CA ILE A 14 -1.76 -14.83 17.46
C ILE A 14 -2.67 -13.91 18.28
N GLY A 15 -2.12 -13.16 19.25
CA GLY A 15 -2.89 -12.18 20.03
C GLY A 15 -3.60 -11.17 19.13
N GLN A 16 -2.86 -10.54 18.21
CA GLN A 16 -3.41 -9.58 17.23
C GLN A 16 -4.44 -10.22 16.29
N ARG A 17 -4.28 -11.50 15.94
CA ARG A 17 -5.25 -12.23 15.12
C ARG A 17 -6.57 -12.50 15.84
N LEU A 18 -6.54 -12.68 17.16
CA LEU A 18 -7.75 -12.91 17.97
C LEU A 18 -8.58 -11.63 18.14
N GLU A 19 -7.98 -10.46 17.91
CA GLU A 19 -8.67 -9.16 17.93
C GLU A 19 -9.41 -8.85 16.62
N LEU A 20 -9.23 -9.67 15.57
CA LEU A 20 -9.93 -9.50 14.30
C LEU A 20 -11.43 -9.75 14.46
N ILE A 21 -12.22 -8.95 13.74
CA ILE A 21 -13.67 -9.11 13.65
C ILE A 21 -14.01 -10.48 13.04
N GLU A 22 -14.94 -11.21 13.65
CA GLU A 22 -15.38 -12.49 13.11
C GLU A 22 -16.17 -12.29 11.81
N SER A 23 -16.11 -13.28 10.91
CA SER A 23 -16.79 -13.20 9.62
C SER A 23 -18.30 -12.98 9.73
N LYS A 24 -18.94 -13.54 10.77
CA LYS A 24 -20.37 -13.33 11.03
C LYS A 24 -20.68 -11.85 11.31
N ASP A 25 -19.84 -11.21 12.13
CA ASP A 25 -20.04 -9.83 12.54
C ASP A 25 -19.78 -8.88 11.36
N ILE A 26 -18.83 -9.22 10.48
CA ILE A 26 -18.62 -8.47 9.21
C ILE A 26 -19.86 -8.58 8.31
N ILE A 27 -20.46 -9.77 8.18
CA ILE A 27 -21.65 -9.98 7.36
C ILE A 27 -22.83 -9.16 7.91
N ASP A 28 -22.98 -9.08 9.22
CA ASP A 28 -24.05 -8.32 9.87
C ASP A 28 -23.95 -6.80 9.61
N LEU A 29 -22.78 -6.29 9.24
CA LEU A 29 -22.58 -4.89 8.85
C LEU A 29 -23.01 -4.58 7.41
N VAL A 30 -23.22 -5.59 6.56
CA VAL A 30 -23.56 -5.39 5.14
C VAL A 30 -24.89 -4.64 5.01
N GLY A 31 -24.89 -3.55 4.25
CA GLY A 31 -26.06 -2.71 4.02
C GLY A 31 -26.50 -1.84 5.21
N LYS A 32 -25.74 -1.82 6.31
CA LYS A 32 -26.03 -0.97 7.47
C LYS A 32 -25.56 0.47 7.24
N LYS A 33 -26.17 1.41 7.97
CA LYS A 33 -25.77 2.83 7.96
C LYS A 33 -24.45 3.04 8.69
N MET A 34 -23.75 4.13 8.35
CA MET A 34 -22.42 4.43 8.89
C MET A 34 -22.39 4.54 10.42
N ASP A 35 -23.39 5.20 11.02
CA ASP A 35 -23.48 5.34 12.48
C ASP A 35 -23.58 3.98 13.19
N TYR A 36 -24.30 3.04 12.57
CA TYR A 36 -24.41 1.67 13.09
C TYR A 36 -23.09 0.92 12.96
N ILE A 37 -22.41 1.05 11.82
CA ILE A 37 -21.09 0.45 11.61
C ILE A 37 -20.10 0.98 12.64
N HIS A 38 -20.03 2.30 12.82
CA HIS A 38 -19.19 2.93 13.83
C HIS A 38 -19.52 2.41 15.25
N LEU A 39 -20.80 2.37 15.62
CA LEU A 39 -21.24 1.84 16.92
C LEU A 39 -20.79 0.38 17.14
N MET A 40 -20.91 -0.47 16.13
CA MET A 40 -20.53 -1.87 16.23
C MET A 40 -19.02 -2.03 16.32
N LEU A 41 -18.25 -1.31 15.52
CA LEU A 41 -16.78 -1.32 15.59
C LEU A 41 -16.28 -0.75 16.94
N SER A 42 -16.96 0.24 17.51
CA SER A 42 -16.65 0.78 18.84
C SER A 42 -16.90 -0.20 19.99
N LYS A 43 -17.51 -1.37 19.74
CA LYS A 43 -17.63 -2.48 20.72
C LYS A 43 -16.52 -3.53 20.59
N THR A 44 -15.61 -3.35 19.64
CA THR A 44 -14.48 -4.24 19.37
C THR A 44 -13.18 -3.60 19.87
N PRO A 45 -12.03 -4.29 19.80
CA PRO A 45 -10.73 -3.68 20.15
C PRO A 45 -10.40 -2.39 19.39
N TYR A 46 -11.02 -2.13 18.23
CA TYR A 46 -10.83 -0.89 17.44
C TYR A 46 -11.44 0.37 18.07
N GLN A 47 -12.13 0.25 19.21
CA GLN A 47 -12.74 1.40 19.90
C GLN A 47 -11.72 2.51 20.19
N ILE A 48 -10.48 2.15 20.54
CA ILE A 48 -9.44 3.10 20.96
C ILE A 48 -9.16 4.09 19.83
N GLU A 49 -8.92 3.59 18.62
CA GLU A 49 -8.61 4.44 17.48
C GLU A 49 -9.87 5.17 16.98
N LEU A 50 -11.05 4.56 17.07
CA LEU A 50 -12.31 5.19 16.68
C LEU A 50 -12.67 6.44 17.51
N GLN A 51 -12.14 6.58 18.73
CA GLN A 51 -12.29 7.80 19.53
C GLN A 51 -11.53 9.00 18.98
N GLU A 52 -10.53 8.79 18.12
CA GLU A 52 -9.79 9.88 17.44
C GLU A 52 -10.63 10.58 16.36
N ILE A 53 -11.79 10.02 16.00
CA ILE A 53 -12.69 10.63 15.04
C ILE A 53 -13.42 11.79 15.71
N HIS A 54 -12.97 13.02 15.43
CA HIS A 54 -13.58 14.26 15.95
C HIS A 54 -14.52 14.94 14.94
N ASP A 55 -14.77 14.30 13.80
CA ASP A 55 -15.63 14.86 12.75
C ASP A 55 -17.10 14.92 13.20
N ILE A 56 -17.75 16.05 12.96
CA ILE A 56 -19.20 16.25 13.18
C ILE A 56 -20.04 15.27 12.34
N HIS A 57 -19.48 14.77 11.23
CA HIS A 57 -20.10 13.78 10.34
C HIS A 57 -19.16 12.58 10.14
N LEU A 58 -19.67 11.37 10.41
CA LEU A 58 -18.94 10.12 10.18
C LEU A 58 -18.86 9.83 8.67
N TYR A 59 -17.71 10.13 8.07
CA TYR A 59 -17.41 9.72 6.69
C TYR A 59 -16.74 8.34 6.66
N SER A 60 -16.99 7.57 5.60
CA SER A 60 -16.33 6.27 5.38
C SER A 60 -14.81 6.40 5.40
N ALA A 61 -14.28 7.47 4.80
CA ALA A 61 -12.85 7.78 4.74
C ALA A 61 -12.25 8.02 6.14
N SER A 62 -13.00 8.62 7.07
CA SER A 62 -12.52 8.86 8.44
C SER A 62 -12.36 7.54 9.20
N ILE A 63 -13.33 6.63 9.10
CA ILE A 63 -13.23 5.29 9.68
C ILE A 63 -12.10 4.49 9.01
N GLU A 64 -12.02 4.49 7.68
CA GLU A 64 -10.98 3.80 6.93
C GLU A 64 -9.58 4.26 7.36
N ASN A 65 -9.34 5.56 7.44
CA ASN A 65 -8.04 6.11 7.86
C ASN A 65 -7.64 5.66 9.26
N VAL A 66 -8.58 5.71 10.21
CA VAL A 66 -8.32 5.33 11.60
C VAL A 66 -7.99 3.83 11.70
N LEU A 67 -8.75 2.98 11.01
CA LEU A 67 -8.47 1.54 10.97
C LEU A 67 -7.15 1.22 10.25
N LEU A 68 -6.83 1.93 9.17
CA LEU A 68 -5.53 1.81 8.49
C LEU A 68 -4.37 2.26 9.37
N LYS A 69 -4.52 3.34 10.14
CA LYS A 69 -3.52 3.77 11.13
C LYS A 69 -3.27 2.69 12.18
N ASN A 70 -4.34 2.09 12.73
CA ASN A 70 -4.23 0.94 13.65
C ASN A 70 -3.45 -0.21 12.99
N TYR A 71 -3.85 -0.60 11.77
CA TYR A 71 -3.19 -1.69 11.04
C TYR A 71 -1.69 -1.45 10.83
N ILE A 72 -1.32 -0.24 10.41
CA ILE A 72 0.07 0.17 10.21
C ILE A 72 0.84 0.09 11.52
N LYS A 73 0.28 0.63 12.61
CA LYS A 73 0.89 0.60 13.95
C LYS A 73 1.12 -0.84 14.44
N THR A 74 0.15 -1.73 14.24
CA THR A 74 0.30 -3.16 14.55
C THR A 74 1.42 -3.79 13.73
N CYS A 75 1.50 -3.50 12.43
CA CYS A 75 2.60 -3.99 11.57
C CYS A 75 3.97 -3.47 12.03
N GLU A 76 4.06 -2.23 12.51
CA GLU A 76 5.30 -1.67 13.07
C GLU A 76 5.74 -2.37 14.35
N VAL A 77 4.82 -2.60 15.28
CA VAL A 77 5.09 -3.37 16.50
C VAL A 77 5.60 -4.77 16.16
N ILE A 78 4.97 -5.44 15.18
CA ILE A 78 5.41 -6.75 14.67
C ILE A 78 6.82 -6.67 14.07
N LYS A 79 7.08 -5.66 13.23
CA LYS A 79 8.40 -5.41 12.62
C LYS A 79 9.48 -5.22 13.68
N ASP A 80 9.22 -4.40 14.70
CA ASP A 80 10.24 -4.04 15.69
C ASP A 80 10.60 -5.20 16.61
N ASN A 81 9.64 -6.08 16.87
CA ASN A 81 9.86 -7.33 17.62
C ASN A 81 10.33 -8.50 16.74
N SER A 82 10.47 -8.31 15.43
CA SER A 82 10.87 -9.37 14.49
C SER A 82 12.40 -9.53 14.34
N PRO A 83 12.89 -10.75 14.03
CA PRO A 83 14.29 -10.99 13.67
C PRO A 83 14.72 -10.19 12.44
N LYS A 84 16.02 -9.90 12.30
CA LYS A 84 16.60 -9.04 11.25
C LYS A 84 16.03 -9.27 9.84
N ASN A 85 15.98 -10.52 9.36
CA ASN A 85 15.50 -10.81 8.00
C ASN A 85 13.99 -10.58 7.84
N ILE A 86 13.20 -10.86 8.88
CA ILE A 86 11.75 -10.60 8.89
C ILE A 86 11.49 -9.11 9.00
N ARG A 87 12.25 -8.40 9.85
CA ARG A 87 12.22 -6.94 9.94
C ARG A 87 12.49 -6.30 8.58
N PHE A 88 13.50 -6.77 7.86
CA PHE A 88 13.82 -6.28 6.52
C PHE A 88 12.66 -6.49 5.53
N LEU A 89 11.99 -7.66 5.58
CA LEU A 89 10.80 -7.92 4.77
C LEU A 89 9.64 -7.01 5.14
N LEU A 90 9.31 -6.88 6.43
CA LEU A 90 8.21 -6.04 6.91
C LEU A 90 8.45 -4.56 6.63
N SER A 91 9.69 -4.07 6.77
CA SER A 91 10.07 -2.73 6.31
C SER A 91 9.79 -2.51 4.83
N ALA A 92 10.11 -3.50 3.98
CA ALA A 92 9.84 -3.41 2.54
C ALA A 92 8.33 -3.45 2.23
N ILE A 93 7.56 -4.26 2.96
CA ILE A 93 6.09 -4.34 2.81
C ILE A 93 5.42 -3.03 3.23
N LEU A 94 5.84 -2.44 4.35
CA LEU A 94 5.27 -1.19 4.86
C LEU A 94 5.47 0.00 3.91
N LYS A 95 6.49 -0.02 3.05
CA LYS A 95 6.67 0.98 1.98
C LYS A 95 5.48 1.05 1.01
N LYS A 96 4.62 0.04 0.95
CA LYS A 96 3.34 0.08 0.21
C LYS A 96 2.43 1.22 0.69
N PHE A 97 2.41 1.51 1.99
CA PHE A 97 1.61 2.60 2.56
C PHE A 97 2.17 3.96 2.17
N GLU A 98 3.49 4.14 2.23
CA GLU A 98 4.13 5.39 1.77
C GLU A 98 3.82 5.68 0.30
N ILE A 99 3.96 4.68 -0.59
CA ILE A 99 3.64 4.92 -2.00
C ILE A 99 2.15 5.12 -2.24
N ASN A 100 1.26 4.59 -1.41
CA ASN A 100 -0.17 4.84 -1.55
C ASN A 100 -0.51 6.29 -1.20
N ASN A 101 0.14 6.86 -0.18
CA ASN A 101 0.03 8.29 0.12
C ASN A 101 0.54 9.16 -1.03
N ILE A 102 1.69 8.80 -1.61
CA ILE A 102 2.25 9.51 -2.76
C ILE A 102 1.28 9.45 -3.96
N LYS A 103 0.72 8.27 -4.27
CA LYS A 103 -0.30 8.13 -5.34
C LYS A 103 -1.56 8.93 -5.02
N ALA A 104 -2.00 8.97 -3.77
CA ALA A 104 -3.14 9.78 -3.36
C ALA A 104 -2.89 11.28 -3.62
N ILE A 105 -1.69 11.78 -3.27
CA ILE A 105 -1.26 13.16 -3.60
C ILE A 105 -1.32 13.40 -5.11
N PHE A 106 -0.76 12.50 -5.93
CA PHE A 106 -0.80 12.66 -7.39
C PHE A 106 -2.22 12.66 -7.97
N ARG A 107 -3.08 11.73 -7.54
CA ARG A 107 -4.49 11.67 -7.97
C ARG A 107 -5.24 12.92 -7.57
N ALA A 108 -5.07 13.36 -6.34
CA ALA A 108 -5.72 14.56 -5.83
C ALA A 108 -5.24 15.81 -6.58
N LYS A 109 -3.94 15.89 -6.88
CA LYS A 109 -3.39 16.99 -7.67
C LYS A 109 -3.93 17.00 -9.10
N TRP A 110 -3.98 15.83 -9.72
CA TRP A 110 -4.54 15.65 -11.06
C TRP A 110 -6.04 15.98 -11.12
N ALA A 111 -6.80 15.63 -10.08
CA ALA A 111 -8.23 15.91 -9.98
C ALA A 111 -8.55 17.37 -9.57
N GLY A 112 -7.55 18.16 -9.18
CA GLY A 112 -7.75 19.55 -8.75
C GLY A 112 -8.52 19.70 -7.43
N ILE A 113 -8.54 18.67 -6.58
CA ILE A 113 -9.21 18.74 -5.27
C ILE A 113 -8.37 19.52 -4.25
N SER A 114 -9.03 20.10 -3.25
CA SER A 114 -8.35 20.91 -2.23
C SER A 114 -7.44 20.07 -1.33
N VAL A 115 -6.44 20.71 -0.70
CA VAL A 115 -5.53 20.05 0.25
C VAL A 115 -6.32 19.35 1.36
N ASN A 116 -7.30 20.05 1.95
CA ASN A 116 -8.10 19.53 3.05
C ASN A 116 -8.92 18.30 2.65
N GLU A 117 -9.41 18.24 1.41
CA GLU A 117 -10.10 17.05 0.89
C GLU A 117 -9.13 15.94 0.55
N ALA A 118 -7.98 16.26 -0.06
CA ALA A 118 -6.94 15.29 -0.38
C ALA A 118 -6.40 14.57 0.85
N MET A 119 -6.19 15.29 1.95
CA MET A 119 -5.70 14.74 3.21
C MET A 119 -6.65 13.70 3.83
N LYS A 120 -7.95 13.72 3.48
CA LYS A 120 -8.91 12.67 3.89
C LYS A 120 -8.61 11.30 3.25
N PHE A 121 -7.82 11.25 2.18
CA PHE A 121 -7.45 10.01 1.49
C PHE A 121 -5.99 9.61 1.73
N ILE A 122 -5.28 10.34 2.59
CA ILE A 122 -3.88 10.11 2.92
C ILE A 122 -3.83 9.54 4.33
N THR A 123 -3.14 8.42 4.50
CA THR A 123 -2.91 7.82 5.81
C THR A 123 -1.43 7.96 6.16
N PRO A 124 -1.02 9.04 6.85
CA PRO A 124 0.39 9.38 7.05
C PRO A 124 1.21 8.23 7.63
N PHE A 125 2.38 7.99 7.05
CA PHE A 125 3.27 6.90 7.47
C PHE A 125 4.71 7.13 7.02
N GLY A 126 5.66 6.74 7.88
CA GLY A 126 7.09 6.73 7.57
C GLY A 126 7.61 8.08 7.07
N ASN A 127 8.29 8.09 5.92
CA ASN A 127 8.80 9.31 5.31
C ASN A 127 7.72 10.21 4.69
N MET A 128 6.45 9.81 4.77
CA MET A 128 5.29 10.55 4.28
C MET A 128 4.36 10.86 5.46
N ASP A 129 4.87 11.58 6.46
CA ASP A 129 4.08 12.08 7.57
C ASP A 129 3.08 13.16 7.14
N GLU A 130 2.21 13.58 8.07
CA GLU A 130 1.10 14.48 7.77
C GLU A 130 1.58 15.85 7.29
N GLN A 131 2.57 16.42 7.99
CA GLN A 131 3.14 17.73 7.68
C GLN A 131 3.79 17.71 6.30
N ARG A 132 4.54 16.66 6.00
CA ARG A 132 5.21 16.48 4.71
C ARG A 132 4.21 16.29 3.58
N CYS A 133 3.20 15.43 3.75
CA CYS A 133 2.15 15.26 2.74
C CYS A 133 1.44 16.58 2.43
N LYS A 134 1.09 17.34 3.47
CA LYS A 134 0.46 18.65 3.35
C LYS A 134 1.36 19.65 2.62
N SER A 135 2.62 19.76 3.05
CA SER A 135 3.62 20.66 2.44
C SER A 135 3.85 20.34 0.97
N ILE A 136 3.99 19.06 0.60
CA ILE A 136 4.14 18.65 -0.81
C ILE A 136 2.94 19.10 -1.63
N PHE A 137 1.73 18.92 -1.11
CA PHE A 137 0.50 19.27 -1.85
C PHE A 137 0.35 20.79 -2.03
N GLU A 138 0.57 21.57 -0.96
CA GLU A 138 0.42 23.02 -0.94
C GLU A 138 1.46 23.72 -1.83
N ASN A 139 2.70 23.24 -1.81
CA ASN A 139 3.82 23.88 -2.52
C ASN A 139 4.00 23.39 -3.96
N SER A 140 3.23 22.40 -4.39
CA SER A 140 3.25 21.92 -5.78
C SER A 140 2.14 22.59 -6.58
N LYS A 141 2.37 22.97 -7.84
CA LYS A 141 1.31 23.41 -8.78
C LYS A 141 1.02 22.35 -9.84
N SER A 142 2.02 21.53 -10.15
CA SER A 142 1.97 20.47 -11.13
C SER A 142 2.44 19.13 -10.55
N VAL A 143 2.26 18.06 -11.33
CA VAL A 143 2.82 16.73 -11.04
C VAL A 143 4.34 16.76 -10.97
N ILE A 144 5.00 17.60 -11.79
CA ILE A 144 6.46 17.73 -11.83
C ILE A 144 6.96 18.32 -10.50
N ASP A 145 6.27 19.33 -9.97
CA ASP A 145 6.64 19.94 -8.69
C ASP A 145 6.56 18.92 -7.54
N VAL A 146 5.56 18.03 -7.55
CA VAL A 146 5.43 16.97 -6.54
C VAL A 146 6.67 16.06 -6.57
N ILE A 147 7.20 15.74 -7.76
CA ILE A 147 8.39 14.89 -7.92
C ILE A 147 9.64 15.59 -7.40
N GLU A 148 9.77 16.90 -7.62
CA GLU A 148 10.87 17.68 -7.07
C GLU A 148 10.88 17.67 -5.53
N HIS A 149 9.72 17.77 -4.90
CA HIS A 149 9.59 17.66 -3.43
C HIS A 149 9.79 16.24 -2.88
N LEU A 150 9.90 15.24 -3.75
CA LEU A 150 10.23 13.85 -3.39
C LEU A 150 11.70 13.50 -3.67
N SER A 151 12.52 14.46 -4.11
CA SER A 151 13.90 14.23 -4.54
C SER A 151 14.86 13.82 -3.42
N ASP A 152 14.57 14.21 -2.18
CA ASP A 152 15.31 13.86 -0.97
C ASP A 152 14.98 12.47 -0.43
N VAL A 153 13.93 11.83 -0.97
CA VAL A 153 13.56 10.46 -0.67
C VAL A 153 13.74 9.57 -1.88
N GLU A 154 13.74 8.27 -1.63
CA GLU A 154 14.04 7.25 -2.63
C GLU A 154 13.05 7.17 -3.80
N TYR A 155 11.90 7.85 -3.71
CA TYR A 155 10.86 7.88 -4.73
C TYR A 155 11.12 8.91 -5.82
N GLY A 156 11.71 10.06 -5.50
CA GLY A 156 11.95 11.14 -6.46
C GLY A 156 12.80 10.70 -7.65
N PRO A 157 14.00 10.10 -7.44
CA PRO A 157 14.84 9.64 -8.55
C PRO A 157 14.13 8.62 -9.47
N VAL A 158 13.37 7.70 -8.88
CA VAL A 158 12.59 6.69 -9.61
C VAL A 158 11.53 7.35 -10.50
N LEU A 159 10.86 8.37 -9.99
CA LEU A 159 9.82 9.10 -10.73
C LEU A 159 10.39 10.01 -11.81
N LYS A 160 11.55 10.64 -11.57
CA LYS A 160 12.25 11.45 -12.58
C LYS A 160 12.65 10.61 -13.80
N GLU A 161 13.21 9.42 -13.56
CA GLU A 161 13.55 8.47 -14.62
C GLU A 161 12.32 7.94 -15.37
N ALA A 162 11.20 7.75 -14.66
CA ALA A 162 9.95 7.33 -15.27
C ALA A 162 9.44 8.37 -16.27
N LEU A 163 9.42 9.65 -15.88
CA LEU A 163 8.86 10.73 -16.70
C LEU A 163 9.75 11.15 -17.87
N SER A 164 11.07 11.04 -17.78
CA SER A 164 11.94 11.37 -18.92
C SER A 164 11.68 10.46 -20.13
N ASN A 165 11.11 9.28 -19.91
CA ASN A 165 10.87 8.26 -20.93
C ASN A 165 9.41 8.21 -21.43
N HIS A 166 8.48 8.98 -20.86
CA HIS A 166 7.03 8.87 -21.17
C HIS A 166 6.38 10.27 -21.36
N LYS A 167 5.55 10.45 -22.41
CA LYS A 167 4.88 11.72 -22.74
C LYS A 167 3.52 11.89 -22.03
N ASP A 168 3.03 13.13 -22.00
CA ASP A 168 2.00 13.71 -21.11
C ASP A 168 0.66 12.96 -20.93
N ALA A 169 0.19 12.17 -21.89
CA ALA A 169 -1.16 11.57 -21.84
C ALA A 169 -1.31 10.44 -20.80
N GLU A 170 -0.20 9.88 -20.29
CA GLU A 170 -0.21 8.70 -19.41
C GLU A 170 0.51 8.92 -18.07
N VAL A 171 0.86 10.17 -17.77
CA VAL A 171 1.76 10.54 -16.65
C VAL A 171 1.34 9.91 -15.32
N LEU A 172 0.03 9.93 -14.99
CA LEU A 172 -0.46 9.35 -13.73
C LEU A 172 -0.31 7.81 -13.69
N GLN A 173 -0.70 7.11 -14.76
CA GLN A 173 -0.58 5.65 -14.85
C GLN A 173 0.89 5.21 -14.76
N VAL A 174 1.79 5.94 -15.44
CA VAL A 174 3.24 5.70 -15.43
C VAL A 174 3.77 5.88 -14.01
N ILE A 175 3.48 7.00 -13.34
CA ILE A 175 3.90 7.28 -11.97
C ILE A 175 3.46 6.16 -11.01
N GLU A 176 2.17 5.80 -11.03
CA GLU A 176 1.63 4.76 -10.14
C GLU A 176 2.33 3.41 -10.36
N THR A 177 2.60 3.09 -11.63
CA THR A 177 3.23 1.84 -12.02
C THR A 177 4.68 1.77 -11.59
N PHE A 178 5.46 2.84 -11.81
CA PHE A 178 6.86 2.89 -11.40
C PHE A 178 7.01 2.82 -9.88
N LEU A 179 6.13 3.49 -9.11
CA LEU A 179 6.11 3.38 -7.65
C LEU A 179 5.81 1.96 -7.18
N ASN A 180 4.82 1.29 -7.78
CA ASN A 180 4.54 -0.11 -7.47
C ASN A 180 5.76 -0.98 -7.82
N ASN A 181 6.29 -0.87 -9.03
CA ASN A 181 7.46 -1.64 -9.48
C ASN A 181 8.64 -1.51 -8.52
N TYR A 182 8.93 -0.29 -8.08
CA TYR A 182 9.98 -0.01 -7.11
C TYR A 182 9.80 -0.77 -5.79
N VAL A 183 8.62 -0.67 -5.18
CA VAL A 183 8.32 -1.32 -3.89
C VAL A 183 8.27 -2.83 -4.02
N TYR A 184 7.64 -3.37 -5.07
CA TYR A 184 7.57 -4.82 -5.26
C TYR A 184 8.95 -5.43 -5.54
N LYS A 185 9.83 -4.74 -6.29
CA LYS A 185 11.24 -5.15 -6.45
C LYS A 185 11.97 -5.20 -5.11
N LYS A 186 11.71 -4.25 -4.20
CA LYS A 186 12.28 -4.28 -2.84
C LYS A 186 11.78 -5.44 -2.01
N ILE A 187 10.47 -5.70 -2.04
CA ILE A 187 9.87 -6.83 -1.32
C ILE A 187 10.43 -8.14 -1.86
N TYR A 188 10.52 -8.29 -3.19
CA TYR A 188 11.12 -9.46 -3.83
C TYR A 188 12.57 -9.70 -3.37
N LYS A 189 13.40 -8.64 -3.36
CA LYS A 189 14.78 -8.71 -2.81
C LYS A 189 14.79 -9.09 -1.32
N ALA A 190 13.80 -8.65 -0.53
CA ALA A 190 13.70 -9.01 0.88
C ALA A 190 13.31 -10.47 1.09
N VAL A 191 12.36 -10.99 0.29
CA VAL A 191 11.98 -12.40 0.26
C VAL A 191 13.17 -13.29 -0.09
N GLY A 192 14.00 -12.88 -1.06
CA GLY A 192 15.21 -13.62 -1.44
C GLY A 192 16.25 -13.81 -0.31
N LYS A 193 16.19 -12.99 0.75
CA LYS A 193 17.04 -13.12 1.95
C LYS A 193 16.52 -14.14 2.97
N LEU A 194 15.30 -14.64 2.80
CA LEU A 194 14.74 -15.70 3.63
C LEU A 194 15.32 -17.07 3.21
N LYS A 195 15.14 -18.08 4.07
CA LYS A 195 15.65 -19.45 3.83
C LYS A 195 14.57 -20.49 4.08
N GLY A 196 14.66 -21.61 3.38
CA GLY A 196 13.81 -22.78 3.58
C GLY A 196 12.31 -22.46 3.47
N ARG A 197 11.53 -22.93 4.45
CA ARG A 197 10.07 -22.80 4.49
C ARG A 197 9.59 -21.34 4.49
N ASP A 198 10.28 -20.46 5.23
CA ASP A 198 9.92 -19.03 5.31
C ASP A 198 9.96 -18.37 3.92
N ARG A 199 10.99 -18.69 3.13
CA ARG A 199 11.13 -18.19 1.76
C ARG A 199 10.02 -18.70 0.86
N LYS A 200 9.75 -20.01 0.88
CA LYS A 200 8.73 -20.62 0.02
C LYS A 200 7.34 -20.03 0.28
N ILE A 201 6.97 -19.83 1.55
CA ILE A 201 5.70 -19.19 1.92
C ILE A 201 5.65 -17.75 1.43
N ALA A 202 6.71 -16.97 1.68
CA ALA A 202 6.76 -15.57 1.28
C ALA A 202 6.75 -15.39 -0.26
N GLU A 203 7.45 -16.25 -1.01
CA GLU A 203 7.40 -16.27 -2.48
C GLU A 203 6.00 -16.59 -3.00
N THR A 204 5.30 -17.54 -2.37
CA THR A 204 3.92 -17.91 -2.76
C THR A 204 2.96 -16.74 -2.54
N VAL A 205 2.99 -16.12 -1.35
CA VAL A 205 2.11 -14.99 -1.01
C VAL A 205 2.40 -13.78 -1.88
N LEU A 206 3.68 -13.44 -2.06
CA LEU A 206 4.09 -12.32 -2.92
C LEU A 206 3.70 -12.57 -4.38
N GLY A 207 3.83 -13.81 -4.85
CA GLY A 207 3.46 -14.19 -6.20
C GLY A 207 1.99 -13.95 -6.49
N ILE A 208 1.10 -14.48 -5.64
CA ILE A 208 -0.36 -14.29 -5.75
C ILE A 208 -0.73 -12.80 -5.78
N GLU A 209 -0.07 -11.98 -4.97
CA GLU A 209 -0.32 -10.54 -4.94
C GLU A 209 0.15 -9.84 -6.24
N ILE A 210 1.35 -10.17 -6.72
CA ILE A 210 1.90 -9.68 -8.00
C ILE A 210 0.97 -10.03 -9.15
N ASP A 211 0.50 -11.27 -9.21
CA ASP A 211 -0.38 -11.78 -10.25
C ASP A 211 -1.71 -11.03 -10.28
N SER A 212 -2.31 -10.87 -9.11
CA SER A 212 -3.55 -10.12 -8.95
C SER A 212 -3.38 -8.66 -9.41
N LYS A 213 -2.21 -8.05 -9.13
CA LYS A 213 -1.90 -6.70 -9.60
C LYS A 213 -1.66 -6.66 -11.11
N ASN A 214 -0.95 -7.62 -11.68
CA ASN A 214 -0.71 -7.71 -13.11
C ASN A 214 -2.01 -7.88 -13.89
N ILE A 215 -2.94 -8.72 -13.42
CA ILE A 215 -4.28 -8.84 -14.00
C ILE A 215 -5.00 -7.47 -13.98
N MET A 216 -4.98 -6.76 -12.85
CA MET A 216 -5.61 -5.43 -12.75
C MET A 216 -4.95 -4.41 -13.70
N ILE A 217 -3.62 -4.44 -13.85
CA ILE A 217 -2.89 -3.58 -14.77
C ILE A 217 -3.33 -3.88 -16.22
N ILE A 218 -3.38 -5.15 -16.61
CA ILE A 218 -3.83 -5.58 -17.95
C ILE A 218 -5.26 -5.10 -18.21
N LEU A 219 -6.20 -5.35 -17.30
CA LEU A 219 -7.60 -4.95 -17.45
C LEU A 219 -7.74 -3.43 -17.59
N ARG A 220 -7.01 -2.65 -16.78
CA ARG A 220 -6.98 -1.18 -16.88
C ARG A 220 -6.36 -0.71 -18.19
N SER A 221 -5.27 -1.31 -18.63
CA SER A 221 -4.62 -0.97 -19.90
C SER A 221 -5.51 -1.26 -21.10
N ILE A 222 -6.28 -2.35 -21.09
CA ILE A 222 -7.28 -2.65 -22.11
C ILE A 222 -8.37 -1.56 -22.12
N TYR A 223 -8.90 -1.19 -20.95
CA TYR A 223 -9.89 -0.12 -20.83
C TYR A 223 -9.39 1.23 -21.37
N LEU A 224 -8.13 1.56 -21.08
CA LEU A 224 -7.46 2.79 -21.53
C LEU A 224 -6.95 2.71 -22.98
N LYS A 225 -7.13 1.58 -23.67
CA LYS A 225 -6.66 1.33 -25.04
C LYS A 225 -5.14 1.51 -25.21
N ILE A 226 -4.37 1.14 -24.20
CA ILE A 226 -2.91 1.19 -24.22
C ILE A 226 -2.37 0.09 -25.17
N PRO A 227 -1.45 0.40 -26.09
CA PRO A 227 -0.80 -0.59 -26.95
C PRO A 227 -0.10 -1.73 -26.19
N LYS A 228 -0.27 -2.98 -26.65
CA LYS A 228 0.29 -4.20 -26.01
C LYS A 228 1.80 -4.13 -25.74
N ASN A 229 2.56 -3.51 -26.63
CA ASN A 229 4.01 -3.33 -26.47
C ASN A 229 4.36 -2.44 -25.25
N GLN A 230 3.51 -1.47 -24.91
CA GLN A 230 3.69 -0.61 -23.75
C GLN A 230 3.26 -1.29 -22.45
N ILE A 231 2.21 -2.12 -22.49
CA ILE A 231 1.69 -2.85 -21.32
C ILE A 231 2.79 -3.68 -20.64
N LYS A 232 3.68 -4.30 -21.42
CA LYS A 232 4.80 -5.10 -20.90
C LYS A 232 5.71 -4.30 -19.96
N HIS A 233 5.90 -3.00 -20.21
CA HIS A 233 6.70 -2.13 -19.34
C HIS A 233 6.00 -1.77 -18.03
N TYR A 234 4.69 -2.01 -17.93
CA TYR A 234 3.89 -1.73 -16.75
C TYR A 234 3.73 -2.91 -15.80
N LEU A 235 4.00 -4.13 -16.27
CA LEU A 235 3.86 -5.32 -15.43
C LEU A 235 4.89 -5.33 -14.30
N LEU A 236 4.47 -5.82 -13.14
CA LEU A 236 5.33 -6.13 -12.01
C LEU A 236 6.18 -7.36 -12.32
N PRO A 237 7.36 -7.55 -11.67
CA PRO A 237 8.24 -8.69 -11.89
C PRO A 237 7.48 -10.00 -11.80
N THR A 238 7.76 -10.94 -12.70
CA THR A 238 7.00 -12.19 -12.83
C THR A 238 7.06 -13.05 -11.57
N SER A 239 5.91 -13.65 -11.26
CA SER A 239 5.77 -14.59 -10.15
C SER A 239 6.03 -16.02 -10.62
N GLN A 240 5.98 -16.99 -9.69
CA GLN A 240 6.03 -18.41 -10.03
C GLN A 240 4.73 -18.94 -10.69
N ILE A 241 3.63 -18.18 -10.68
CA ILE A 241 2.32 -18.62 -11.18
C ILE A 241 2.04 -18.05 -12.58
N PHE A 242 2.49 -16.84 -12.89
CA PHE A 242 2.57 -16.32 -14.27
C PHE A 242 4.04 -16.15 -14.66
N SER A 243 4.60 -17.20 -15.25
CA SER A 243 5.96 -17.18 -15.76
C SER A 243 6.11 -16.16 -16.90
N GLU A 244 7.32 -15.64 -17.13
CA GLU A 244 7.60 -14.78 -18.30
C GLU A 244 7.11 -15.40 -19.61
N LYS A 245 7.20 -16.73 -19.71
CA LYS A 245 6.78 -17.50 -20.87
C LYS A 245 5.27 -17.45 -21.15
N GLU A 246 4.45 -17.43 -20.09
CA GLU A 246 2.99 -17.29 -20.22
C GLU A 246 2.58 -15.86 -20.59
N LEU A 247 3.35 -14.86 -20.15
CA LEU A 247 3.15 -13.47 -20.54
C LEU A 247 3.68 -13.15 -21.96
N GLU A 248 4.64 -13.92 -22.47
CA GLU A 248 5.17 -13.78 -23.83
C GLU A 248 4.26 -14.40 -24.90
N THR A 249 3.50 -15.43 -24.52
CA THR A 249 2.66 -16.20 -25.45
C THR A 249 1.20 -15.73 -25.52
N ALA A 250 0.75 -14.92 -24.55
CA ALA A 250 -0.54 -14.21 -24.57
C ALA A 250 -0.44 -12.89 -25.35
#